data_AF-A0A1V5HF19-F1
#
_entry.id   AF-A0A1V5HF19-F1
#
_cell.length_a   1.000
_cell.length_b   1.000
_cell.length_c   1.000
_cell.angle_alpha   90.00
_cell.angle_beta   90.00
_cell.angle_gamma   90.00
#
_symmetry.space_group_name_H-M   'P 1'
#
loop_
_entity.id
_entity.type
_entity.pdbx_description
1 polymer ?
#
loop_
_entity_poly.entity_id
_entity_poly.type
_entity_poly.pdbx_seq_one_letter_code
_entity_poly.pdbx_strand_id
1 'polypeptide(L)'
;MKAVYDGGAVAITVTPPGAIELDGLRLVLPLAGPVDMVIPFSALPATLADLPPGSFTPASHDGVAWSNLKGNGSQGVLTAPGPIRFLFVGNGDRGVCVEAPASDQWPLDAAQPTAELVRDGAGQSELHLWLANRPATLEPKRPFAFTLRFLPDAAGAGRRRAGLAAWQTAPNAAQTSANLLKTPPADAFLRVEGTAGGDALSSDKTLADSCPIELFRYLAGCPAGVPAQLRTNASALVRPGMSPAADRMAVGRALLHDMGVDAGGIAHHVLLLRAVAALERFGVLRDPARAEFLPYWRSADVVRYGQPAETAGAFAADSEDPVGRVYVSAYIRPADGATRGERQALFIVVNESDKPLRELFYVHKPARVFGGPNRARALSQVARWDFSSIPADSDWNRPRLENSAVRASRGQDAGRPESQAELHDFEDDGFVAQAGAKDGFEVYGPLFLPARGYRILYGSGIPTPRK
;
A
#
# COMPACT_ATOMS: atom_id res chain seq x y z
N MET A 1 29.63 25.06 -4.07
CA MET A 1 28.86 23.93 -3.50
C MET A 1 29.78 22.72 -3.40
N LYS A 2 29.83 22.06 -2.24
CA LYS A 2 30.55 20.80 -2.04
C LYS A 2 29.52 19.71 -1.75
N ALA A 3 29.60 18.60 -2.46
CA ALA A 3 28.77 17.41 -2.23
C ALA A 3 29.71 16.23 -1.91
N VAL A 4 29.44 15.53 -0.82
CA VAL A 4 30.22 14.34 -0.41
C VAL A 4 29.27 13.16 -0.31
N TYR A 5 29.54 12.12 -1.10
CA TYR A 5 28.75 10.88 -1.11
C TYR A 5 29.40 9.81 -0.23
N ASP A 6 28.63 9.20 0.67
CA ASP A 6 29.10 8.20 1.63
C ASP A 6 28.53 6.79 1.41
N GLY A 7 27.97 6.51 0.24
CA GLY A 7 27.38 5.20 -0.08
C GLY A 7 25.88 5.07 0.21
N GLY A 8 25.18 6.19 0.40
CA GLY A 8 23.72 6.23 0.54
C GLY A 8 23.17 7.61 0.92
N ALA A 9 24.04 8.49 1.44
CA ALA A 9 23.74 9.89 1.66
C ALA A 9 24.71 10.81 0.93
N VAL A 10 24.21 12.00 0.61
CA VAL A 10 24.97 13.13 0.08
C VAL A 10 24.87 14.26 1.08
N ALA A 11 25.99 14.57 1.73
CA ALA A 11 26.12 15.79 2.52
C ALA A 11 26.41 16.95 1.57
N ILE A 12 25.52 17.93 1.54
CA ILE A 12 25.63 19.11 0.70
C ILE A 12 25.98 20.31 1.59
N THR A 13 27.04 21.01 1.21
CA THR A 13 27.43 22.27 1.83
C THR A 13 27.50 23.37 0.77
N VAL A 14 26.71 24.43 0.96
CA VAL A 14 26.73 25.63 0.11
C VAL A 14 27.42 26.74 0.90
N THR A 15 28.69 26.99 0.54
CA THR A 15 29.48 28.12 1.07
C THR A 15 29.56 29.19 0.00
N PRO A 16 29.10 30.43 0.27
CA PRO A 16 29.26 31.52 -0.66
C PRO A 16 30.75 31.95 -0.70
N PRO A 17 31.31 32.25 -1.89
CA PRO A 17 32.72 32.65 -2.03
C PRO A 17 33.04 34.03 -1.43
N GLY A 18 32.01 34.83 -1.14
CA GLY A 18 32.08 36.17 -0.56
C GLY A 18 30.71 36.57 -0.01
N ALA A 19 30.55 37.81 0.45
CA ALA A 19 29.22 38.34 0.72
C ALA A 19 28.43 38.42 -0.59
N ILE A 20 27.28 37.75 -0.67
CA ILE A 20 26.42 37.72 -1.86
C ILE A 20 25.01 38.12 -1.46
N GLU A 21 24.47 39.13 -2.13
CA GLU A 21 23.05 39.46 -2.06
C GLU A 21 22.25 38.56 -3.01
N LEU A 22 21.12 38.07 -2.53
CA LEU A 22 20.20 37.26 -3.31
C LEU A 22 18.76 37.52 -2.87
N ASP A 23 17.84 37.43 -3.83
CA ASP A 23 16.40 37.49 -3.58
C ASP A 23 15.85 36.16 -3.05
N GLY A 24 16.51 35.05 -3.41
CA GLY A 24 16.19 33.71 -2.96
C GLY A 24 17.19 32.69 -3.49
N LEU A 25 17.23 31.53 -2.83
CA LEU A 25 18.07 30.40 -3.19
C LEU A 25 17.28 29.12 -2.96
N ARG A 26 17.07 28.36 -4.03
CA ARG A 26 16.40 27.05 -4.00
C ARG A 26 17.29 25.97 -4.59
N LEU A 27 17.20 24.79 -4.00
CA LEU A 27 17.66 23.54 -4.58
C LEU A 27 16.47 22.87 -5.28
N VAL A 28 16.65 22.50 -6.54
CA VAL A 28 15.65 21.73 -7.31
C VAL A 28 16.19 20.32 -7.51
N LEU A 29 15.41 19.33 -7.11
CA LEU A 29 15.73 17.91 -7.19
C LEU A 29 14.73 17.22 -8.13
N PRO A 30 15.12 16.93 -9.38
CA PRO A 30 14.32 16.08 -10.27
C PRO A 30 14.21 14.67 -9.68
N LEU A 31 12.99 14.15 -9.58
CA LEU A 31 12.70 12.83 -9.02
C LEU A 31 12.32 11.86 -10.13
N ALA A 32 13.07 10.75 -10.23
CA ALA A 32 12.82 9.75 -11.25
C ALA A 32 11.59 8.88 -10.92
N GLY A 33 10.68 8.77 -11.88
CA GLY A 33 9.46 7.95 -11.86
C GLY A 33 8.44 8.36 -10.80
N PRO A 34 7.49 7.46 -10.43
CA PRO A 34 6.31 7.88 -9.69
C PRO A 34 6.69 8.34 -8.27
N VAL A 35 6.09 9.45 -7.85
CA VAL A 35 6.16 10.01 -6.49
C VAL A 35 4.74 10.14 -5.96
N ASP A 36 4.34 9.21 -5.11
CA ASP A 36 2.98 9.09 -4.58
C ASP A 36 2.92 9.32 -3.06
N MET A 37 4.03 9.75 -2.45
CA MET A 37 4.14 9.90 -1.01
C MET A 37 5.07 11.03 -0.60
N VAL A 38 4.58 11.87 0.31
CA VAL A 38 5.33 12.91 1.00
C VAL A 38 5.07 12.79 2.50
N ILE A 39 6.12 12.60 3.29
CA ILE A 39 6.04 12.50 4.75
C ILE A 39 6.85 13.64 5.37
N PRO A 40 6.20 14.76 5.74
CA PRO A 40 6.86 15.85 6.44
C PRO A 40 6.94 15.53 7.93
N PHE A 41 7.96 14.77 8.34
CA PHE A 41 8.15 14.32 9.72
C PHE A 41 8.12 15.47 10.73
N SER A 42 8.53 16.67 10.32
CA SER A 42 8.49 17.89 11.14
C SER A 42 7.07 18.32 11.56
N ALA A 43 6.02 17.79 10.96
CA ALA A 43 4.62 18.12 11.26
C ALA A 43 3.74 16.90 11.62
N LEU A 44 4.35 15.76 11.93
CA LEU A 44 3.58 14.63 12.42
C LEU A 44 2.97 14.96 13.79
N PRO A 45 1.67 14.69 14.01
CA PRO A 45 1.04 14.86 15.31
C PRO A 45 1.64 13.92 16.36
N ALA A 46 1.38 14.22 17.64
CA ALA A 46 1.77 13.37 18.76
C ALA A 46 1.13 11.97 18.70
N THR A 47 -0.05 11.87 18.06
CA THR A 47 -0.81 10.63 17.87
C THR A 47 -1.05 10.39 16.38
N LEU A 48 -0.62 9.23 15.87
CA LEU A 48 -0.91 8.81 14.49
C LEU A 48 -2.39 8.45 14.27
N ALA A 49 -3.12 8.24 15.36
CA ALA A 49 -4.49 7.76 15.40
C ALA A 49 -5.54 8.71 14.80
N ASP A 50 -5.18 9.96 14.58
CA ASP A 50 -6.10 11.01 14.12
C ASP A 50 -5.78 11.46 12.69
N LEU A 51 -4.82 10.82 12.02
CA LEU A 51 -4.47 11.15 10.66
C LEU A 51 -5.43 10.49 9.66
N PRO A 52 -6.12 11.27 8.81
CA PRO A 52 -6.99 10.69 7.81
C PRO A 52 -6.20 9.84 6.78
N PRO A 53 -6.85 8.87 6.12
CA PRO A 53 -6.28 8.21 4.94
C PRO A 53 -5.85 9.25 3.90
N GLY A 54 -4.76 9.01 3.15
CA GLY A 54 -4.30 9.99 2.17
C GLY A 54 -3.52 11.17 2.75
N SER A 55 -3.32 11.26 4.08
CA SER A 55 -2.58 12.36 4.74
C SER A 55 -1.16 12.60 4.21
N PHE A 56 -0.62 11.64 3.47
CA PHE A 56 0.73 11.67 2.90
C PHE A 56 0.74 11.55 1.37
N THR A 57 -0.44 11.45 0.73
CA THR A 57 -0.58 11.26 -0.71
C THR A 57 -0.63 12.63 -1.40
N PRO A 58 0.41 13.05 -2.13
CA PRO A 58 0.42 14.34 -2.83
C PRO A 58 -0.63 14.35 -3.94
N ALA A 59 -1.06 15.55 -4.33
CA ALA A 59 -2.05 15.71 -5.38
C ALA A 59 -1.55 15.17 -6.73
N SER A 60 -2.48 14.71 -7.58
CA SER A 60 -2.16 14.09 -8.86
C SER A 60 -2.03 15.06 -10.03
N HIS A 61 -2.43 16.33 -9.85
CA HIS A 61 -2.51 17.34 -10.91
C HIS A 61 -1.16 18.02 -11.20
N ASP A 62 -1.12 18.70 -12.34
CA ASP A 62 0.00 19.56 -12.76
C ASP A 62 0.15 20.77 -11.81
N GLY A 63 1.39 21.22 -11.61
CA GLY A 63 1.72 22.31 -10.69
C GLY A 63 2.10 21.80 -9.30
N VAL A 64 1.79 22.57 -8.26
CA VAL A 64 2.19 22.24 -6.88
C VAL A 64 1.35 21.07 -6.36
N ALA A 65 1.94 19.88 -6.34
CA ALA A 65 1.33 18.65 -5.85
C ALA A 65 1.38 18.55 -4.31
N TRP A 66 2.38 19.16 -3.68
CA TRP A 66 2.47 19.32 -2.23
C TRP A 66 3.23 20.60 -1.86
N SER A 67 2.83 21.26 -0.78
CA SER A 67 3.56 22.37 -0.17
C SER A 67 3.61 22.21 1.35
N ASN A 68 4.68 22.70 1.96
CA ASN A 68 4.77 22.74 3.42
C ASN A 68 3.82 23.77 4.06
N LEU A 69 3.18 24.64 3.27
CA LEU A 69 2.16 25.60 3.70
C LEU A 69 0.76 25.23 3.20
N LYS A 70 -0.26 25.71 3.91
CA LYS A 70 -1.67 25.58 3.48
C LYS A 70 -1.97 26.55 2.34
N GLY A 71 -2.90 26.16 1.45
CA GLY A 71 -3.50 27.06 0.46
C GLY A 71 -2.84 27.10 -0.93
N ASN A 72 -1.71 26.41 -1.12
CA ASN A 72 -0.97 26.38 -2.39
C ASN A 72 -1.25 25.12 -3.25
N GLY A 73 -2.47 24.60 -3.23
CA GLY A 73 -2.89 23.45 -4.06
C GLY A 73 -2.84 22.07 -3.39
N SER A 74 -2.14 21.91 -2.27
CA SER A 74 -1.99 20.62 -1.58
C SER A 74 -3.11 20.33 -0.56
N GLN A 75 -4.36 20.21 -1.02
CA GLN A 75 -5.47 19.89 -0.12
C GLN A 75 -5.35 18.46 0.43
N GLY A 76 -5.50 18.30 1.75
CA GLY A 76 -5.58 16.99 2.42
C GLY A 76 -4.27 16.39 2.94
N VAL A 77 -3.10 16.90 2.52
CA VAL A 77 -1.79 16.41 2.99
C VAL A 77 -1.30 17.23 4.18
N LEU A 78 -0.58 16.60 5.12
CA LEU A 78 0.02 17.31 6.25
C LEU A 78 0.98 18.42 5.80
N THR A 79 0.81 19.60 6.39
CA THR A 79 1.65 20.77 6.16
C THR A 79 2.66 20.93 7.30
N ALA A 80 3.89 21.35 6.98
CA ALA A 80 4.94 21.64 7.97
C ALA A 80 5.45 23.08 7.80
N PRO A 81 4.72 24.09 8.33
CA PRO A 81 5.13 25.48 8.23
C PRO A 81 6.50 25.72 8.85
N GLY A 82 7.27 26.63 8.26
CA GLY A 82 8.64 26.93 8.66
C GLY A 82 9.70 26.01 8.03
N PRO A 83 10.93 26.01 8.55
CA PRO A 83 12.04 25.25 7.97
C PRO A 83 11.83 23.73 8.04
N ILE A 84 11.97 23.05 6.91
CA ILE A 84 11.95 21.58 6.88
C ILE A 84 13.21 21.03 7.53
N ARG A 85 13.03 20.25 8.60
CA ARG A 85 14.13 19.51 9.24
C ARG A 85 14.21 18.08 8.75
N PHE A 86 13.06 17.44 8.57
CA PHE A 86 12.95 16.05 8.13
C PHE A 86 11.77 15.91 7.18
N LEU A 87 12.05 15.41 5.97
CA LEU A 87 11.05 15.19 4.92
C LEU A 87 11.41 13.94 4.13
N PHE A 88 10.46 13.05 3.89
CA PHE A 88 10.58 12.01 2.89
C PHE A 88 9.72 12.33 1.67
N VAL A 89 10.24 12.10 0.48
CA VAL A 89 9.50 12.17 -0.78
C VAL A 89 9.81 10.94 -1.62
N GLY A 90 8.80 10.22 -2.10
CA GLY A 90 9.00 9.00 -2.89
C GLY A 90 7.74 8.20 -3.16
N ASN A 91 7.89 6.88 -3.30
CA ASN A 91 6.77 5.96 -3.63
C ASN A 91 6.69 4.70 -2.76
N GLY A 92 7.20 4.79 -1.52
CA GLY A 92 7.36 3.65 -0.62
C GLY A 92 8.61 2.84 -0.93
N ASP A 93 8.80 2.46 -2.20
CA ASP A 93 9.92 1.64 -2.67
C ASP A 93 11.25 2.37 -2.63
N ARG A 94 11.22 3.58 -3.18
CA ARG A 94 12.35 4.48 -3.26
C ARG A 94 11.93 5.88 -2.86
N GLY A 95 12.92 6.70 -2.55
CA GLY A 95 12.69 8.10 -2.25
C GLY A 95 13.93 8.80 -1.77
N VAL A 96 13.75 10.06 -1.43
CA VAL A 96 14.78 10.90 -0.82
C VAL A 96 14.29 11.35 0.56
N CYS A 97 15.13 11.14 1.57
CA CYS A 97 14.99 11.80 2.86
C CYS A 97 15.86 13.05 2.87
N VAL A 98 15.25 14.19 3.21
CA VAL A 98 15.93 15.43 3.49
C VAL A 98 16.12 15.53 4.99
N GLU A 99 17.36 15.70 5.43
CA GLU A 99 17.73 15.96 6.81
C GLU A 99 18.47 17.29 6.86
N ALA A 100 17.86 18.31 7.45
CA ALA A 100 18.47 19.62 7.63
C ALA A 100 18.65 19.92 9.12
N PRO A 101 19.79 20.50 9.54
CA PRO A 101 19.99 20.93 10.91
C PRO A 101 18.96 22.00 11.27
N ALA A 102 18.61 22.08 12.56
CA ALA A 102 17.90 23.22 13.10
C ALA A 102 18.75 24.48 12.86
N SER A 103 18.39 25.28 11.86
CA SER A 103 19.11 26.50 11.56
C SER A 103 18.13 27.65 11.45
N ASP A 104 17.88 28.23 12.61
CA ASP A 104 17.21 29.53 12.80
C ASP A 104 17.97 30.67 12.08
N GLN A 105 19.12 30.36 11.46
CA GLN A 105 20.02 31.26 10.77
C GLN A 105 19.84 31.28 9.25
N TRP A 106 19.03 30.38 8.67
CA TRP A 106 18.71 30.48 7.24
C TRP A 106 17.76 31.66 7.03
N PRO A 107 17.92 32.45 5.95
CA PRO A 107 17.02 33.54 5.62
C PRO A 107 15.70 32.99 5.06
N LEU A 108 14.95 32.33 5.94
CA LEU A 108 13.64 31.76 5.67
C LEU A 108 12.56 32.61 6.35
N ASP A 109 11.51 32.88 5.60
CA ASP A 109 10.23 33.39 6.04
C ASP A 109 9.27 32.21 6.19
N ALA A 110 8.73 32.03 7.39
CA ALA A 110 7.80 30.95 7.70
C ALA A 110 6.43 31.13 7.02
N ALA A 111 6.12 32.34 6.53
CA ALA A 111 4.91 32.63 5.75
C ALA A 111 5.06 32.26 4.26
N GLN A 112 6.26 31.89 3.81
CA GLN A 112 6.54 31.47 2.44
C GLN A 112 6.95 29.99 2.38
N PRO A 113 6.72 29.31 1.24
CA PRO A 113 7.09 27.91 1.10
C PRO A 113 8.58 27.70 1.38
N THR A 114 8.90 26.63 2.11
CA THR A 114 10.28 26.18 2.33
C THR A 114 10.55 24.84 1.66
N ALA A 115 9.49 24.08 1.33
CA ALA A 115 9.58 22.90 0.49
C ALA A 115 8.28 22.67 -0.30
N GLU A 116 8.43 22.28 -1.56
CA GLU A 116 7.33 22.01 -2.47
C GLU A 116 7.63 20.79 -3.35
N LEU A 117 6.62 19.98 -3.60
CA LEU A 117 6.64 18.97 -4.66
C LEU A 117 5.85 19.53 -5.84
N VAL A 118 6.51 19.68 -6.98
CA VAL A 118 5.91 20.19 -8.21
C VAL A 118 5.84 19.07 -9.23
N ARG A 119 4.71 18.93 -9.94
CA ARG A 119 4.55 18.03 -11.08
C ARG A 119 4.43 18.83 -12.37
N ASP A 120 5.15 18.41 -13.40
CA ASP A 120 4.94 18.95 -14.74
C ASP A 120 3.79 18.21 -15.46
N GLY A 121 3.33 18.76 -16.59
CA GLY A 121 2.29 18.14 -17.42
C GLY A 121 2.70 16.85 -18.12
N ALA A 122 3.96 16.42 -17.97
CA ALA A 122 4.44 15.10 -18.39
C ALA A 122 4.48 14.10 -17.21
N GLY A 123 4.02 14.50 -16.01
CA GLY A 123 4.00 13.69 -14.80
C GLY A 123 5.36 13.52 -14.12
N GLN A 124 6.40 14.26 -14.54
CA GLN A 124 7.67 14.29 -13.81
C GLN A 124 7.52 15.12 -12.55
N SER A 125 8.17 14.67 -11.47
CA SER A 125 8.11 15.32 -10.18
C SER A 125 9.43 15.99 -9.84
N GLU A 126 9.37 17.21 -9.32
CA GLU A 126 10.52 17.95 -8.80
C GLU A 126 10.29 18.32 -7.33
N LEU A 127 11.26 18.04 -6.48
CA LEU A 127 11.28 18.53 -5.11
C LEU A 127 12.06 19.84 -5.05
N HIS A 128 11.39 20.92 -4.68
CA HIS A 128 11.95 22.25 -4.50
C HIS A 128 12.20 22.47 -3.01
N LEU A 129 13.44 22.75 -2.63
CA LEU A 129 13.85 23.02 -1.24
C LEU A 129 14.45 24.43 -1.17
N TRP A 130 13.85 25.31 -0.39
CA TRP A 130 14.34 26.66 -0.23
C TRP A 130 15.39 26.75 0.88
N LEU A 131 16.57 27.25 0.51
CA LEU A 131 17.65 27.59 1.45
C LEU A 131 17.54 29.07 1.86
N ALA A 132 17.00 29.91 0.98
CA ALA A 132 16.63 31.30 1.23
C ALA A 132 15.34 31.60 0.44
N ASN A 133 14.25 32.00 1.10
CA ASN A 133 12.99 32.36 0.43
C ASN A 133 12.59 33.83 0.67
N ARG A 134 13.54 34.64 1.16
CA ARG A 134 13.41 36.09 1.25
C ARG A 134 14.76 36.74 0.92
N PRO A 135 14.76 38.01 0.49
CA PRO A 135 16.00 38.73 0.22
C PRO A 135 16.94 38.73 1.43
N ALA A 136 18.20 38.38 1.20
CA ALA A 136 19.22 38.32 2.24
C ALA A 136 20.65 38.41 1.68
N THR A 137 21.58 38.79 2.54
CA THR A 137 23.02 38.71 2.27
C THR A 137 23.58 37.44 2.89
N LEU A 138 24.16 36.57 2.07
CA LEU A 138 24.85 35.37 2.54
C LEU A 138 26.30 35.67 2.87
N GLU A 139 26.74 35.29 4.07
CA GLU A 139 28.12 35.43 4.49
C GLU A 139 28.91 34.10 4.37
N PRO A 140 30.20 34.13 3.97
CA PRO A 140 31.04 32.93 3.84
C PRO A 140 31.16 32.09 5.12
N LYS A 141 31.02 32.73 6.29
CA LYS A 141 31.17 32.08 7.60
C LYS A 141 29.95 31.23 8.00
N ARG A 142 28.86 31.28 7.23
CA ARG A 142 27.60 30.58 7.53
C ARG A 142 27.16 29.73 6.34
N PRO A 143 27.76 28.55 6.13
CA PRO A 143 27.35 27.67 5.03
C PRO A 143 25.98 27.03 5.29
N PHE A 144 25.20 26.81 4.23
CA PHE A 144 24.04 25.92 4.29
C PHE A 144 24.53 24.49 4.29
N ALA A 145 24.12 23.69 5.28
CA ALA A 145 24.45 22.27 5.37
C ALA A 145 23.17 21.46 5.50
N PHE A 146 23.01 20.41 4.69
CA PHE A 146 21.93 19.44 4.78
C PHE A 146 22.37 18.12 4.14
N THR A 147 21.63 17.06 4.45
CA THR A 147 21.90 15.71 3.98
C THR A 147 20.71 15.22 3.17
N LEU A 148 20.98 14.70 1.97
CA LEU A 148 20.02 13.96 1.18
C LEU A 148 20.36 12.47 1.30
N ARG A 149 19.40 11.65 1.72
CA ARG A 149 19.56 10.20 1.79
C ARG A 149 18.65 9.53 0.79
N PHE A 150 19.20 8.66 -0.04
CA PHE A 150 18.46 7.97 -1.10
C PHE A 150 18.07 6.57 -0.63
N LEU A 151 16.82 6.18 -0.89
CA LEU A 151 16.27 4.90 -0.51
C LEU A 151 15.92 4.06 -1.75
N PRO A 152 16.14 2.72 -1.72
CA PRO A 152 16.74 1.96 -0.61
C PRO A 152 18.27 2.15 -0.52
N ASP A 153 18.80 2.22 0.70
CA ASP A 153 20.22 1.98 1.00
C ASP A 153 20.31 0.75 1.93
N ALA A 154 21.38 -0.06 1.83
CA ALA A 154 21.51 -1.32 2.59
C ALA A 154 21.56 -1.12 4.12
N ALA A 155 21.79 0.10 4.60
CA ALA A 155 21.77 0.49 6.01
C ALA A 155 20.44 1.16 6.44
N GLY A 156 19.51 1.34 5.50
CA GLY A 156 18.50 2.39 5.53
C GLY A 156 17.24 2.01 6.30
N ALA A 157 16.90 0.73 6.40
CA ALA A 157 15.80 0.26 7.25
C ALA A 157 16.01 0.68 8.73
N GLY A 158 17.26 0.63 9.21
CA GLY A 158 17.64 1.09 10.55
C GLY A 158 17.59 2.62 10.74
N ARG A 159 17.84 3.40 9.68
CA ARG A 159 17.82 4.88 9.73
C ARG A 159 16.45 5.50 9.46
N ARG A 160 15.60 4.85 8.63
CA ARG A 160 14.15 5.16 8.54
C ARG A 160 13.51 5.14 9.95
N ARG A 161 14.00 4.24 10.81
CA ARG A 161 13.63 4.12 12.24
C ARG A 161 14.28 5.17 13.14
N ALA A 162 15.54 5.54 12.90
CA ALA A 162 16.23 6.59 13.68
C ALA A 162 15.60 7.98 13.52
N GLY A 163 15.10 8.33 12.32
CA GLY A 163 14.32 9.56 12.11
C GLY A 163 13.02 9.60 12.92
N LEU A 164 12.39 8.44 13.15
CA LEU A 164 11.23 8.29 14.03
C LEU A 164 11.62 8.21 15.53
N ALA A 165 12.80 7.69 15.86
CA ALA A 165 13.32 7.71 17.23
C ALA A 165 13.70 9.12 17.71
N ALA A 166 14.18 9.98 16.81
CA ALA A 166 14.40 11.41 17.09
C ALA A 166 13.10 12.16 17.45
N TRP A 167 11.94 11.67 17.02
CA TRP A 167 10.62 12.15 17.45
C TRP A 167 10.27 11.70 18.88
N GLN A 168 10.71 10.52 19.32
CA GLN A 168 10.46 10.00 20.68
C GLN A 168 11.18 10.79 21.77
N THR A 169 12.24 11.52 21.41
CA THR A 169 12.94 12.44 22.32
C THR A 169 12.26 13.81 22.47
N ALA A 170 11.16 14.08 21.75
CA ALA A 170 10.29 15.21 22.07
C ALA A 170 9.51 14.90 23.37
N PRO A 171 9.43 15.85 24.32
CA PRO A 171 8.83 15.61 25.63
C PRO A 171 7.32 15.40 25.47
N ASN A 172 6.94 14.12 25.35
CA ASN A 172 5.63 13.47 25.62
C ASN A 172 5.39 12.18 24.78
N ALA A 173 6.38 11.64 24.07
CA ALA A 173 6.25 10.41 23.28
C ALA A 173 6.98 9.17 23.87
N ALA A 174 7.38 9.22 25.14
CA ALA A 174 8.30 8.24 25.74
C ALA A 174 7.69 6.86 26.10
N GLN A 175 6.43 6.57 25.76
CA GLN A 175 5.78 5.31 26.16
C GLN A 175 5.41 4.35 25.02
N THR A 176 5.64 4.68 23.74
CA THR A 176 5.12 3.87 22.62
C THR A 176 6.16 3.17 21.74
N SER A 177 7.44 3.11 22.15
CA SER A 177 8.51 2.75 21.21
C SER A 177 9.64 1.85 21.69
N ALA A 178 9.66 1.45 22.97
CA ALA A 178 10.81 0.75 23.53
C ALA A 178 11.04 -0.69 23.01
N ASN A 179 10.13 -1.27 22.21
CA ASN A 179 10.25 -2.66 21.75
C ASN A 179 10.59 -2.84 20.25
N LEU A 180 10.68 -1.76 19.48
CA LEU A 180 10.92 -1.83 18.01
C LEU A 180 12.37 -2.13 17.59
N LEU A 181 13.30 -2.29 18.55
CA LEU A 181 14.75 -2.26 18.30
C LEU A 181 15.52 -3.40 18.98
N LYS A 182 15.43 -4.62 18.41
CA LYS A 182 16.52 -5.60 18.54
C LYS A 182 16.98 -6.02 17.14
N THR A 183 18.27 -5.81 16.88
CA THR A 183 18.98 -6.25 15.68
C THR A 183 18.76 -7.75 15.50
N PRO A 184 18.20 -8.21 14.36
CA PRO A 184 17.97 -9.63 14.21
C PRO A 184 19.25 -10.36 13.76
N PRO A 185 19.55 -11.56 14.32
CA PRO A 185 20.59 -12.47 13.82
C PRO A 185 20.21 -13.05 12.46
N ALA A 186 21.13 -13.75 11.78
CA ALA A 186 21.10 -14.16 10.36
C ALA A 186 19.81 -14.83 9.79
N ASP A 187 18.85 -15.22 10.64
CA ASP A 187 17.48 -15.62 10.30
C ASP A 187 16.47 -14.44 10.41
N ALA A 188 16.94 -13.26 10.01
CA ALA A 188 16.39 -11.97 10.39
C ALA A 188 15.14 -11.55 9.61
N PHE A 189 13.99 -11.52 10.28
CA PHE A 189 12.85 -10.71 9.82
C PHE A 189 12.69 -9.45 10.67
N LEU A 190 12.25 -8.38 10.02
CA LEU A 190 11.92 -7.10 10.63
C LEU A 190 10.60 -7.22 11.39
N ARG A 191 10.62 -7.07 12.72
CA ARG A 191 9.36 -6.93 13.47
C ARG A 191 8.82 -5.51 13.35
N VAL A 192 7.56 -5.40 12.98
CA VAL A 192 6.77 -4.17 13.01
C VAL A 192 5.77 -4.32 14.16
N GLU A 193 5.92 -3.50 15.19
CA GLU A 193 5.15 -3.52 16.45
C GLU A 193 4.56 -2.13 16.76
N GLY A 194 3.69 -2.03 17.77
CA GLY A 194 3.07 -0.76 18.15
C GLY A 194 1.96 -0.35 17.17
N THR A 195 1.59 0.93 17.17
CA THR A 195 0.56 1.48 16.28
C THR A 195 0.84 1.20 14.80
N ALA A 196 2.13 1.23 14.40
CA ALA A 196 2.56 0.87 13.05
C ALA A 196 2.63 -0.65 12.81
N GLY A 197 2.76 -1.44 13.88
CA GLY A 197 2.78 -2.91 13.87
C GLY A 197 1.41 -3.58 13.91
N GLY A 198 0.36 -2.80 13.71
CA GLY A 198 -1.00 -3.34 13.70
C GLY A 198 -1.67 -3.35 15.06
N ASP A 199 -1.15 -2.60 16.05
CA ASP A 199 -1.85 -2.42 17.31
C ASP A 199 -3.14 -1.63 17.08
N ALA A 200 -4.25 -2.29 17.42
CA ALA A 200 -5.52 -1.62 17.57
C ALA A 200 -5.52 -0.85 18.90
N LEU A 201 -6.19 0.31 18.91
CA LEU A 201 -6.30 1.15 20.11
C LEU A 201 -7.35 0.61 21.09
N SER A 202 -8.31 -0.14 20.56
CA SER A 202 -9.46 -0.69 21.27
C SER A 202 -10.10 -1.79 20.43
N SER A 203 -11.04 -2.55 20.99
CA SER A 203 -11.70 -3.68 20.29
C SER A 203 -12.61 -3.26 19.14
N ASP A 204 -13.01 -1.99 19.08
CA ASP A 204 -13.85 -1.37 18.04
C ASP A 204 -13.03 -0.62 16.98
N LYS A 205 -11.76 -0.32 17.24
CA LYS A 205 -10.85 0.31 16.28
C LYS A 205 -9.88 -0.70 15.71
N THR A 206 -9.49 -0.50 14.46
CA THR A 206 -8.50 -1.33 13.78
C THR A 206 -7.23 -0.54 13.53
N LEU A 207 -6.18 -1.22 13.08
CA LEU A 207 -4.96 -0.53 12.66
C LEU A 207 -5.18 0.44 11.47
N ALA A 208 -6.25 0.26 10.69
CA ALA A 208 -6.63 1.18 9.63
C ALA A 208 -7.24 2.50 10.14
N ASP A 209 -7.51 2.56 11.44
CA ASP A 209 -7.88 3.80 12.15
C ASP A 209 -6.67 4.43 12.83
N SER A 210 -5.62 3.65 13.09
CA SER A 210 -4.50 4.10 13.91
C SER A 210 -3.25 4.50 13.10
N CYS A 211 -3.14 4.05 11.84
CA CYS A 211 -2.01 4.33 10.97
C CYS A 211 -2.45 4.44 9.49
N PRO A 212 -2.24 5.60 8.81
CA PRO A 212 -2.47 5.73 7.38
C PRO A 212 -1.67 4.72 6.55
N ILE A 213 -2.23 4.25 5.43
CA ILE A 213 -1.64 3.16 4.65
C ILE A 213 -0.29 3.51 4.04
N GLU A 214 -0.09 4.77 3.65
CA GLU A 214 1.15 5.26 3.04
C GLU A 214 2.28 5.25 4.08
N LEU A 215 1.97 5.70 5.29
CA LEU A 215 2.90 5.65 6.41
C LEU A 215 3.20 4.20 6.80
N PHE A 216 2.18 3.34 6.85
CA PHE A 216 2.36 1.92 7.09
C PHE A 216 3.31 1.30 6.05
N ARG A 217 3.11 1.59 4.75
CA ARG A 217 3.99 1.14 3.66
C ARG A 217 5.44 1.60 3.87
N TYR A 218 5.66 2.85 4.27
CA TYR A 218 7.00 3.37 4.54
C TYR A 218 7.66 2.64 5.72
N LEU A 219 6.91 2.39 6.79
CA LEU A 219 7.38 1.78 8.04
C LEU A 219 7.58 0.26 7.93
N ALA A 220 6.78 -0.41 7.10
CA ALA A 220 6.90 -1.83 6.80
C ALA A 220 8.27 -2.18 6.21
N GLY A 221 8.89 -1.24 5.48
CA GLY A 221 10.27 -1.39 5.03
C GLY A 221 10.50 -2.51 4.02
N CYS A 222 9.44 -3.09 3.44
CA CYS A 222 9.50 -4.14 2.39
C CYS A 222 10.52 -3.85 1.26
N PRO A 223 10.73 -2.59 0.84
CA PRO A 223 11.70 -2.26 -0.21
C PRO A 223 13.18 -2.39 0.20
N ALA A 224 13.46 -2.59 1.49
CA ALA A 224 14.82 -2.87 1.98
C ALA A 224 15.28 -4.31 1.69
N GLY A 225 14.41 -5.15 1.11
CA GLY A 225 14.70 -6.56 0.82
C GLY A 225 14.81 -7.44 2.07
N VAL A 226 14.43 -6.91 3.24
CA VAL A 226 14.38 -7.65 4.51
C VAL A 226 12.94 -8.11 4.72
N PRO A 227 12.69 -9.43 4.88
CA PRO A 227 11.36 -9.92 5.22
C PRO A 227 10.82 -9.23 6.47
N ALA A 228 9.56 -8.83 6.48
CA ALA A 228 8.94 -8.16 7.62
C ALA A 228 7.79 -9.00 8.19
N GLN A 229 7.62 -8.93 9.50
CA GLN A 229 6.54 -9.58 10.24
C GLN A 229 5.77 -8.55 11.06
N LEU A 230 4.47 -8.52 10.86
CA LEU A 230 3.53 -7.71 11.63
C LEU A 230 3.22 -8.38 12.96
N ARG A 231 3.32 -7.66 14.08
CA ARG A 231 2.91 -8.14 15.40
C ARG A 231 1.87 -7.19 16.00
N THR A 232 0.63 -7.66 15.96
CA THR A 232 -0.54 -6.95 16.49
C THR A 232 -0.85 -7.37 17.93
N ASN A 233 -1.48 -6.48 18.68
CA ASN A 233 -2.07 -6.72 20.00
C ASN A 233 -3.51 -7.27 19.97
N ALA A 234 -4.04 -7.66 18.81
CA ALA A 234 -5.45 -8.04 18.65
C ALA A 234 -5.89 -9.17 19.63
N SER A 235 -5.02 -10.15 19.92
CA SER A 235 -5.28 -11.22 20.89
C SER A 235 -5.50 -10.74 22.33
N ALA A 236 -5.04 -9.53 22.67
CA ALA A 236 -5.32 -8.89 23.95
C ALA A 236 -6.64 -8.10 23.97
N LEU A 237 -7.18 -7.73 22.79
CA LEU A 237 -8.34 -6.86 22.65
C LEU A 237 -9.63 -7.59 22.26
N VAL A 238 -9.50 -8.65 21.46
CA VAL A 238 -10.63 -9.43 20.95
C VAL A 238 -10.46 -10.91 21.27
N ARG A 239 -11.58 -11.63 21.30
CA ARG A 239 -11.64 -13.08 21.55
C ARG A 239 -12.44 -13.78 20.45
N PRO A 240 -12.27 -15.09 20.26
CA PRO A 240 -13.15 -15.87 19.39
C PRO A 240 -14.63 -15.62 19.72
N GLY A 241 -15.42 -15.25 18.71
CA GLY A 241 -16.84 -14.90 18.85
C GLY A 241 -17.11 -13.38 18.95
N MET A 242 -16.07 -12.56 19.13
CA MET A 242 -16.15 -11.10 18.96
C MET A 242 -15.93 -10.71 17.49
N SER A 243 -16.02 -9.41 17.18
CA SER A 243 -15.72 -8.91 15.84
C SER A 243 -14.30 -9.29 15.41
N PRO A 244 -14.12 -9.90 14.22
CA PRO A 244 -12.79 -10.24 13.70
C PRO A 244 -12.09 -9.06 13.01
N ALA A 245 -12.66 -7.85 13.00
CA ALA A 245 -12.18 -6.72 12.21
C ALA A 245 -10.70 -6.37 12.45
N ALA A 246 -10.24 -6.39 13.70
CA ALA A 246 -8.84 -6.11 14.04
C ALA A 246 -7.88 -7.13 13.42
N ASP A 247 -8.16 -8.44 13.61
CA ASP A 247 -7.38 -9.53 13.01
C ASP A 247 -7.44 -9.51 11.49
N ARG A 248 -8.62 -9.25 10.92
CA ARG A 248 -8.80 -9.15 9.47
C ARG A 248 -7.96 -8.03 8.89
N MET A 249 -7.95 -6.86 9.53
CA MET A 249 -7.15 -5.74 9.04
C MET A 249 -5.65 -6.03 9.16
N ALA A 250 -5.20 -6.67 10.25
CA ALA A 250 -3.81 -7.09 10.43
C ALA A 250 -3.36 -8.03 9.31
N VAL A 251 -4.12 -9.11 9.07
CA VAL A 251 -3.79 -10.07 8.00
C VAL A 251 -3.91 -9.42 6.62
N GLY A 252 -4.96 -8.63 6.38
CA GLY A 252 -5.18 -7.94 5.11
C GLY A 252 -4.04 -7.00 4.75
N ARG A 253 -3.61 -6.11 5.67
CA ARG A 253 -2.48 -5.22 5.42
C ARG A 253 -1.16 -5.94 5.24
N ALA A 254 -0.93 -7.02 6.00
CA ALA A 254 0.27 -7.82 5.83
C ALA A 254 0.34 -8.44 4.42
N LEU A 255 -0.74 -9.08 3.96
CA LEU A 255 -0.84 -9.61 2.59
C LEU A 255 -0.71 -8.50 1.52
N LEU A 256 -1.29 -7.34 1.77
CA LEU A 256 -1.24 -6.19 0.86
C LEU A 256 0.18 -5.63 0.66
N HIS A 257 1.11 -5.92 1.58
CA HIS A 257 2.50 -5.45 1.57
C HIS A 257 3.53 -6.58 1.46
N ASP A 258 3.10 -7.82 1.18
CA ASP A 258 3.97 -9.00 1.14
C ASP A 258 4.75 -9.24 2.44
N MET A 259 4.04 -9.18 3.58
CA MET A 259 4.57 -9.37 4.93
C MET A 259 4.00 -10.61 5.61
N GLY A 260 4.75 -11.15 6.57
CA GLY A 260 4.25 -12.14 7.51
C GLY A 260 3.43 -11.51 8.65
N VAL A 261 2.72 -12.35 9.41
CA VAL A 261 2.02 -11.98 10.65
C VAL A 261 2.46 -12.89 11.78
N ASP A 262 2.70 -12.35 12.96
CA ASP A 262 2.92 -13.12 14.19
C ASP A 262 1.60 -13.74 14.65
N ALA A 263 1.52 -15.07 14.58
CA ALA A 263 0.32 -15.81 14.98
C ALA A 263 -0.06 -15.57 16.45
N GLY A 264 0.91 -15.32 17.34
CA GLY A 264 0.64 -15.06 18.76
C GLY A 264 -0.13 -13.75 19.02
N GLY A 265 -0.10 -12.82 18.05
CA GLY A 265 -0.85 -11.56 18.11
C GLY A 265 -2.30 -11.67 17.67
N ILE A 266 -2.72 -12.77 17.06
CA ILE A 266 -4.03 -12.93 16.42
C ILE A 266 -4.98 -13.72 17.33
N ALA A 267 -6.23 -13.27 17.48
CA ALA A 267 -7.24 -14.02 18.22
C ALA A 267 -7.91 -15.10 17.34
N HIS A 268 -8.32 -14.72 16.13
CA HIS A 268 -9.05 -15.55 15.18
C HIS A 268 -8.12 -16.33 14.24
N HIS A 269 -7.42 -17.33 14.79
CA HIS A 269 -6.42 -18.14 14.09
C HIS A 269 -6.91 -18.78 12.77
N VAL A 270 -8.21 -19.09 12.66
CA VAL A 270 -8.81 -19.62 11.43
C VAL A 270 -8.62 -18.67 10.24
N LEU A 271 -8.64 -17.36 10.45
CA LEU A 271 -8.41 -16.38 9.38
C LEU A 271 -6.99 -16.48 8.83
N LEU A 272 -6.00 -16.58 9.73
CA LEU A 272 -4.60 -16.76 9.35
C LEU A 272 -4.42 -18.08 8.59
N LEU A 273 -5.01 -19.17 9.06
CA LEU A 273 -4.94 -20.47 8.39
C LEU A 273 -5.53 -20.44 6.98
N ARG A 274 -6.65 -19.74 6.77
CA ARG A 274 -7.24 -19.56 5.43
C ARG A 274 -6.32 -18.79 4.50
N ALA A 275 -5.73 -17.68 4.96
CA ALA A 275 -4.76 -16.92 4.18
C ALA A 275 -3.51 -17.75 3.83
N VAL A 276 -2.94 -18.48 4.79
CA VAL A 276 -1.80 -19.38 4.54
C VAL A 276 -2.16 -20.49 3.57
N ALA A 277 -3.34 -21.11 3.73
CA ALA A 277 -3.82 -22.14 2.80
C ALA A 277 -4.00 -21.59 1.38
N ALA A 278 -4.50 -20.36 1.24
CA ALA A 278 -4.60 -19.67 -0.05
C ALA A 278 -3.22 -19.48 -0.72
N LEU A 279 -2.24 -18.98 0.02
CA LEU A 279 -0.86 -18.79 -0.46
C LEU A 279 -0.18 -20.13 -0.81
N GLU A 280 -0.39 -21.17 0.00
CA GLU A 280 0.13 -22.52 -0.24
C GLU A 280 -0.52 -23.18 -1.47
N ARG A 281 -1.85 -23.05 -1.62
CA ARG A 281 -2.59 -23.53 -2.81
C ARG A 281 -2.08 -22.84 -4.07
N PHE A 282 -1.84 -21.53 -4.01
CA PHE A 282 -1.25 -20.76 -5.12
C PHE A 282 0.21 -21.13 -5.41
N GLY A 283 0.96 -21.55 -4.38
CA GLY A 283 2.32 -22.04 -4.47
C GLY A 283 3.42 -21.00 -4.24
N VAL A 284 3.08 -19.80 -3.73
CA VAL A 284 4.08 -18.75 -3.43
C VAL A 284 4.98 -19.13 -2.26
N LEU A 285 4.48 -19.94 -1.31
CA LEU A 285 5.30 -20.42 -0.19
C LEU A 285 6.28 -21.54 -0.60
N ARG A 286 5.93 -22.31 -1.64
CA ARG A 286 6.77 -23.42 -2.15
C ARG A 286 7.88 -22.92 -3.08
N ASP A 287 7.58 -21.94 -3.92
CA ASP A 287 8.51 -21.42 -4.92
C ASP A 287 8.35 -19.89 -5.07
N PRO A 288 8.81 -19.12 -4.06
CA PRO A 288 8.61 -17.68 -4.02
C PRO A 288 9.33 -16.96 -5.15
N ALA A 289 10.47 -17.47 -5.62
CA ALA A 289 11.25 -16.88 -6.71
C ALA A 289 10.51 -16.83 -8.06
N ARG A 290 9.45 -17.64 -8.22
CA ARG A 290 8.62 -17.66 -9.43
C ARG A 290 7.41 -16.73 -9.36
N ALA A 291 7.16 -16.10 -8.22
CA ALA A 291 6.06 -15.16 -8.05
C ALA A 291 6.56 -13.71 -8.12
N GLU A 292 5.96 -12.93 -9.02
CA GLU A 292 6.00 -11.47 -9.00
C GLU A 292 4.95 -10.97 -8.01
N PHE A 293 5.33 -10.04 -7.14
CA PHE A 293 4.37 -9.28 -6.34
C PHE A 293 4.11 -7.92 -6.99
N LEU A 294 2.86 -7.66 -7.34
CA LEU A 294 2.35 -6.39 -7.84
C LEU A 294 1.71 -5.62 -6.66
N PRO A 295 2.38 -4.59 -6.12
CA PRO A 295 1.88 -3.85 -4.98
C PRO A 295 0.71 -2.93 -5.33
N TYR A 296 -0.11 -2.58 -4.33
CA TYR A 296 -1.36 -1.84 -4.55
C TYR A 296 -1.18 -0.44 -5.15
N TRP A 297 -0.08 0.25 -4.83
CA TRP A 297 0.24 1.56 -5.37
C TRP A 297 0.69 1.52 -6.84
N ARG A 298 0.83 0.33 -7.44
CA ARG A 298 1.20 0.14 -8.85
C ARG A 298 0.21 -0.73 -9.61
N SER A 299 -0.87 -1.15 -8.97
CA SER A 299 -1.79 -2.13 -9.54
C SER A 299 -2.95 -1.50 -10.28
N ALA A 300 -3.29 -0.22 -10.04
CA ALA A 300 -4.49 0.43 -10.57
C ALA A 300 -4.67 0.29 -12.10
N ASP A 301 -3.59 0.40 -12.88
CA ASP A 301 -3.60 0.26 -14.35
C ASP A 301 -3.70 -1.20 -14.84
N VAL A 302 -3.74 -2.15 -13.92
CA VAL A 302 -3.72 -3.60 -14.17
C VAL A 302 -4.97 -4.24 -13.61
N VAL A 303 -5.33 -3.89 -12.37
CA VAL A 303 -6.47 -4.39 -11.63
C VAL A 303 -7.03 -3.31 -10.71
N ARG A 304 -8.34 -3.31 -10.51
CA ARG A 304 -9.03 -2.31 -9.67
C ARG A 304 -10.33 -2.86 -9.10
N TYR A 305 -10.71 -2.39 -7.91
CA TYR A 305 -12.04 -2.59 -7.36
C TYR A 305 -12.87 -1.32 -7.49
N GLY A 306 -14.10 -1.44 -8.01
CA GLY A 306 -15.00 -0.32 -8.24
C GLY A 306 -14.56 0.64 -9.34
N GLN A 307 -15.42 1.62 -9.60
CA GLN A 307 -15.10 2.78 -10.41
C GLN A 307 -14.77 3.96 -9.49
N PRO A 308 -13.81 4.83 -9.86
CA PRO A 308 -13.56 6.06 -9.13
C PRO A 308 -14.80 6.93 -9.14
N ALA A 309 -14.97 7.77 -8.13
CA ALA A 309 -16.01 8.79 -8.13
C ALA A 309 -15.87 9.67 -9.39
N GLU A 310 -16.99 9.99 -10.04
CA GLU A 310 -17.01 10.95 -11.15
C GLU A 310 -16.63 12.33 -10.62
N THR A 311 -15.44 12.81 -10.97
CA THR A 311 -14.94 14.14 -10.56
C THR A 311 -15.53 15.29 -11.38
N ALA A 312 -16.34 14.98 -12.40
CA ALA A 312 -16.91 15.96 -13.33
C ALA A 312 -18.45 15.96 -13.22
N GLY A 313 -18.98 16.69 -12.24
CA GLY A 313 -20.41 16.91 -12.11
C GLY A 313 -20.73 17.93 -11.03
N ALA A 314 -21.87 18.62 -11.14
CA ALA A 314 -22.35 19.58 -10.13
C ALA A 314 -22.60 18.97 -8.74
N PHE A 315 -22.51 17.65 -8.62
CA PHE A 315 -22.68 16.87 -7.40
C PHE A 315 -21.37 16.23 -6.89
N ALA A 316 -20.23 16.50 -7.54
CA ALA A 316 -18.93 15.89 -7.23
C ALA A 316 -18.23 16.50 -5.99
N ALA A 317 -18.70 17.64 -5.48
CA ALA A 317 -17.98 18.42 -4.47
C ALA A 317 -18.04 17.82 -3.04
N ASP A 318 -19.04 16.97 -2.74
CA ASP A 318 -19.32 16.54 -1.36
C ASP A 318 -19.44 15.01 -1.16
N SER A 319 -19.20 14.18 -2.19
CA SER A 319 -19.26 12.72 -2.05
C SER A 319 -17.87 12.11 -1.82
N GLU A 320 -17.63 11.59 -0.62
CA GLU A 320 -16.48 10.73 -0.32
C GLU A 320 -16.45 9.54 -1.31
N ASP A 321 -15.32 9.30 -1.97
CA ASP A 321 -15.18 8.17 -2.90
C ASP A 321 -15.39 6.86 -2.13
N PRO A 322 -16.49 6.11 -2.41
CA PRO A 322 -16.85 4.92 -1.64
C PRO A 322 -15.80 3.81 -1.76
N VAL A 323 -14.97 3.82 -2.81
CA VAL A 323 -13.89 2.84 -3.02
C VAL A 323 -12.49 3.43 -2.78
N GLY A 324 -12.38 4.69 -2.38
CA GLY A 324 -11.11 5.39 -2.14
C GLY A 324 -10.25 4.77 -1.02
N ARG A 325 -10.83 3.88 -0.21
CA ARG A 325 -10.14 3.11 0.85
C ARG A 325 -10.01 1.62 0.52
N VAL A 326 -10.13 1.24 -0.75
CA VAL A 326 -9.94 -0.13 -1.23
C VAL A 326 -8.63 -0.25 -1.98
N TYR A 327 -7.83 -1.25 -1.61
CA TYR A 327 -6.51 -1.48 -2.15
C TYR A 327 -6.39 -2.89 -2.71
N VAL A 328 -5.73 -3.03 -3.86
CA VAL A 328 -5.60 -4.32 -4.56
C VAL A 328 -4.13 -4.61 -4.82
N SER A 329 -3.54 -5.63 -4.19
CA SER A 329 -2.25 -6.20 -4.63
C SER A 329 -2.48 -7.51 -5.37
N ALA A 330 -1.46 -8.00 -6.07
CA ALA A 330 -1.53 -9.30 -6.75
C ALA A 330 -0.21 -10.06 -6.68
N TYR A 331 -0.27 -11.35 -6.40
CA TYR A 331 0.82 -12.27 -6.73
C TYR A 331 0.57 -12.84 -8.12
N ILE A 332 1.59 -12.85 -8.98
CA ILE A 332 1.50 -13.33 -10.37
C ILE A 332 2.63 -14.33 -10.60
N ARG A 333 2.32 -15.53 -11.07
CA ARG A 333 3.35 -16.54 -11.38
C ARG A 333 2.98 -17.33 -12.63
N PRO A 334 3.93 -18.02 -13.28
CA PRO A 334 3.59 -18.98 -14.33
C PRO A 334 2.57 -19.99 -13.82
N ALA A 335 1.56 -20.29 -14.63
CA ALA A 335 0.57 -21.30 -14.28
C ALA A 335 1.22 -22.68 -14.28
N ASP A 336 0.80 -23.54 -13.35
CA ASP A 336 1.32 -24.90 -13.28
C ASP A 336 0.88 -25.67 -14.54
N GLY A 337 1.85 -26.21 -15.29
CA GLY A 337 1.60 -26.84 -16.59
C GLY A 337 1.52 -25.87 -17.79
N ALA A 338 1.94 -24.60 -17.62
CA ALA A 338 2.03 -23.65 -18.73
C ALA A 338 2.98 -24.12 -19.84
N THR A 339 2.58 -23.90 -21.09
CA THR A 339 3.39 -24.24 -22.28
C THR A 339 3.60 -23.05 -23.20
N ARG A 340 2.79 -21.99 -23.08
CA ARG A 340 2.79 -20.80 -23.95
C ARG A 340 2.72 -19.51 -23.14
N GLY A 341 3.38 -19.49 -21.99
CA GLY A 341 3.51 -18.30 -21.15
C GLY A 341 2.26 -17.98 -20.32
N GLU A 342 1.33 -18.92 -20.17
CA GLU A 342 0.16 -18.76 -19.31
C GLU A 342 0.57 -18.54 -17.85
N ARG A 343 -0.17 -17.68 -17.16
CA ARG A 343 0.07 -17.26 -15.78
C ARG A 343 -1.17 -17.48 -14.93
N GLN A 344 -0.95 -17.51 -13.64
CA GLN A 344 -1.99 -17.50 -12.62
C GLN A 344 -1.73 -16.35 -11.65
N ALA A 345 -2.80 -15.79 -11.11
CA ALA A 345 -2.72 -14.67 -10.20
C ALA A 345 -3.60 -14.87 -8.96
N LEU A 346 -3.12 -14.32 -7.85
CA LEU A 346 -3.81 -14.23 -6.57
C LEU A 346 -3.94 -12.75 -6.21
N PHE A 347 -5.15 -12.22 -6.25
CA PHE A 347 -5.45 -10.83 -5.89
C PHE A 347 -5.80 -10.74 -4.41
N ILE A 348 -5.19 -9.80 -3.71
CA ILE A 348 -5.53 -9.44 -2.34
C ILE A 348 -6.29 -8.13 -2.40
N VAL A 349 -7.58 -8.16 -2.07
CA VAL A 349 -8.45 -6.98 -2.11
C VAL A 349 -8.78 -6.60 -0.68
N VAL A 350 -8.30 -5.46 -0.20
CA VAL A 350 -8.47 -4.99 1.19
C VAL A 350 -9.36 -3.76 1.21
N ASN A 351 -10.41 -3.79 2.02
CA ASN A 351 -11.29 -2.67 2.30
C ASN A 351 -10.97 -2.10 3.69
N GLU A 352 -10.38 -0.91 3.72
CA GLU A 352 -10.09 -0.19 4.96
C GLU A 352 -11.23 0.69 5.46
N SER A 353 -12.33 0.82 4.71
CA SER A 353 -13.48 1.58 5.18
C SER A 353 -14.23 0.86 6.30
N ASP A 354 -15.00 1.63 7.06
CA ASP A 354 -15.91 1.16 8.11
C ASP A 354 -17.21 0.54 7.57
N LYS A 355 -17.43 0.61 6.26
CA LYS A 355 -18.63 0.09 5.60
C LYS A 355 -18.30 -1.07 4.67
N PRO A 356 -19.18 -2.08 4.56
CA PRO A 356 -19.02 -3.09 3.53
C PRO A 356 -19.32 -2.48 2.16
N LEU A 357 -18.67 -3.01 1.13
CA LEU A 357 -18.80 -2.54 -0.25
C LEU A 357 -19.24 -3.69 -1.17
N ARG A 358 -19.93 -3.35 -2.25
CA ARG A 358 -20.36 -4.31 -3.27
C ARG A 358 -20.26 -3.68 -4.65
N GLU A 359 -19.13 -3.94 -5.32
CA GLU A 359 -18.79 -3.35 -6.61
C GLU A 359 -18.22 -4.37 -7.58
N LEU A 360 -17.98 -3.93 -8.81
CA LEU A 360 -17.30 -4.72 -9.83
C LEU A 360 -15.78 -4.73 -9.60
N PHE A 361 -15.14 -5.86 -9.92
CA PHE A 361 -13.70 -6.04 -9.94
C PHE A 361 -13.21 -6.05 -11.38
N TYR A 362 -12.23 -5.21 -11.67
CA TYR A 362 -11.73 -4.94 -13.01
C TYR A 362 -10.33 -5.51 -13.17
N VAL A 363 -10.10 -6.22 -14.27
CA VAL A 363 -8.78 -6.66 -14.73
C VAL A 363 -8.50 -5.96 -16.05
N HIS A 364 -7.77 -4.84 -15.97
CA HIS A 364 -7.43 -3.99 -17.09
C HIS A 364 -6.43 -4.61 -18.06
N LYS A 365 -5.52 -5.47 -17.56
CA LYS A 365 -4.48 -6.10 -18.38
C LYS A 365 -4.42 -7.62 -18.13
N PRO A 366 -5.43 -8.40 -18.55
CA PRO A 366 -5.45 -9.86 -18.41
C PRO A 366 -4.20 -10.53 -19.01
N ALA A 367 -3.68 -10.01 -20.14
CA ALA A 367 -2.44 -10.50 -20.73
C ALA A 367 -1.23 -10.41 -19.78
N ARG A 368 -1.13 -9.35 -18.96
CA ARG A 368 -0.06 -9.21 -17.94
C ARG A 368 -0.23 -10.22 -16.81
N VAL A 369 -1.47 -10.43 -16.40
CA VAL A 369 -1.82 -11.15 -15.17
C VAL A 369 -1.95 -12.65 -15.38
N PHE A 370 -2.61 -13.07 -16.46
CA PHE A 370 -2.90 -14.46 -16.79
C PHE A 370 -2.13 -14.98 -18.02
N GLY A 371 -1.36 -14.13 -18.71
CA GLY A 371 -0.74 -14.50 -19.99
C GLY A 371 -1.74 -14.60 -21.14
N GLY A 372 -2.95 -14.07 -20.97
CA GLY A 372 -4.07 -14.16 -21.90
C GLY A 372 -5.39 -13.85 -21.19
N PRO A 373 -6.54 -14.30 -21.72
CA PRO A 373 -7.80 -14.23 -20.98
C PRO A 373 -7.79 -15.20 -19.79
N ASN A 374 -8.53 -14.88 -18.73
CA ASN A 374 -8.77 -15.83 -17.66
C ASN A 374 -9.54 -17.06 -18.19
N ARG A 375 -9.14 -18.24 -17.72
CA ARG A 375 -9.73 -19.53 -18.08
C ARG A 375 -10.09 -20.39 -16.86
N ALA A 376 -9.97 -19.84 -15.64
CA ALA A 376 -10.48 -20.49 -14.44
C ALA A 376 -12.01 -20.61 -14.50
N ARG A 377 -12.56 -21.74 -14.04
CA ARG A 377 -14.01 -22.07 -14.11
C ARG A 377 -14.48 -22.71 -12.79
N ALA A 378 -15.68 -22.40 -12.32
CA ALA A 378 -16.33 -23.04 -11.15
C ALA A 378 -16.29 -24.54 -11.21
N LEU A 379 -16.66 -25.13 -12.36
CA LEU A 379 -16.81 -26.58 -12.48
C LEU A 379 -15.52 -27.33 -12.10
N SER A 380 -14.37 -26.80 -12.51
CA SER A 380 -13.08 -27.41 -12.18
C SER A 380 -12.73 -27.32 -10.69
N GLN A 381 -13.37 -26.44 -9.94
CA GLN A 381 -13.21 -26.29 -8.50
C GLN A 381 -14.21 -27.14 -7.72
N VAL A 382 -15.49 -27.17 -8.13
CA VAL A 382 -16.49 -28.09 -7.57
C VAL A 382 -15.99 -29.54 -7.64
N ALA A 383 -15.33 -29.91 -8.74
CA ALA A 383 -14.73 -31.24 -8.89
C ALA A 383 -13.69 -31.59 -7.80
N ARG A 384 -13.08 -30.58 -7.15
CA ARG A 384 -12.03 -30.73 -6.13
C ARG A 384 -12.58 -30.71 -4.70
N TRP A 385 -13.84 -30.35 -4.49
CA TRP A 385 -14.44 -30.37 -3.17
C TRP A 385 -14.54 -31.81 -2.63
N ASP A 386 -14.34 -31.95 -1.32
CA ASP A 386 -14.54 -33.22 -0.63
C ASP A 386 -16.02 -33.40 -0.32
N PHE A 387 -16.63 -34.41 -0.93
CA PHE A 387 -18.03 -34.78 -0.73
C PHE A 387 -18.19 -36.05 0.11
N SER A 388 -17.09 -36.59 0.67
CA SER A 388 -17.10 -37.86 1.40
C SER A 388 -18.06 -37.89 2.59
N SER A 389 -18.33 -36.72 3.18
CA SER A 389 -19.26 -36.54 4.31
C SER A 389 -20.67 -36.12 3.91
N ILE A 390 -20.95 -35.91 2.61
CA ILE A 390 -22.24 -35.42 2.13
C ILE A 390 -23.12 -36.60 1.69
N PRO A 391 -24.34 -36.76 2.27
CA PRO A 391 -25.27 -37.79 1.85
C PRO A 391 -25.61 -37.72 0.36
N ALA A 392 -25.77 -38.87 -0.30
CA ALA A 392 -26.02 -38.94 -1.73
C ALA A 392 -27.36 -38.27 -2.16
N ASP A 393 -28.34 -38.25 -1.26
CA ASP A 393 -29.66 -37.63 -1.44
C ASP A 393 -29.70 -36.13 -1.08
N SER A 394 -28.60 -35.60 -0.52
CA SER A 394 -28.48 -34.19 -0.15
C SER A 394 -28.58 -33.27 -1.37
N ASP A 395 -29.16 -32.09 -1.17
CA ASP A 395 -29.12 -30.98 -2.13
C ASP A 395 -27.69 -30.52 -2.44
N TRP A 396 -26.74 -30.84 -1.56
CA TRP A 396 -25.32 -30.51 -1.67
C TRP A 396 -24.48 -31.65 -2.28
N ASN A 397 -25.11 -32.68 -2.85
CA ASN A 397 -24.37 -33.75 -3.51
C ASN A 397 -23.63 -33.23 -4.76
N ARG A 398 -22.52 -33.90 -5.09
CA ARG A 398 -21.63 -33.52 -6.19
C ARG A 398 -22.37 -33.36 -7.53
N PRO A 399 -23.21 -34.32 -7.99
CA PRO A 399 -23.90 -34.18 -9.28
C PRO A 399 -24.82 -32.94 -9.35
N ARG A 400 -25.53 -32.60 -8.27
CA ARG A 400 -26.41 -31.42 -8.24
C ARG A 400 -25.60 -30.12 -8.33
N LEU A 401 -24.49 -30.03 -7.60
CA LEU A 401 -23.63 -28.84 -7.60
C LEU A 401 -22.84 -28.71 -8.91
N GLU A 402 -22.34 -29.80 -9.49
CA GLU A 402 -21.73 -29.79 -10.82
C GLU A 402 -22.75 -29.37 -11.89
N ASN A 403 -23.97 -29.89 -11.85
CA ASN A 403 -25.04 -29.48 -12.78
C ASN A 403 -25.47 -28.02 -12.57
N SER A 404 -25.44 -27.52 -11.33
CA SER A 404 -25.68 -26.12 -11.03
C SER A 404 -24.56 -25.24 -11.62
N ALA A 405 -23.30 -25.61 -11.40
CA ALA A 405 -22.15 -24.94 -11.98
C ALA A 405 -22.17 -24.97 -13.52
N VAL A 406 -22.55 -26.10 -14.13
CA VAL A 406 -22.70 -26.22 -15.59
C VAL A 406 -23.82 -25.32 -16.12
N ARG A 407 -24.99 -25.28 -15.46
CA ARG A 407 -26.11 -24.42 -15.86
C ARG A 407 -25.76 -22.93 -15.72
N ALA A 408 -25.16 -22.55 -14.60
CA ALA A 408 -24.66 -21.20 -14.36
C ALA A 408 -23.59 -20.80 -15.39
N SER A 409 -22.74 -21.76 -15.80
CA SER A 409 -21.74 -21.54 -16.83
C SER A 409 -22.40 -21.33 -18.21
N ARG A 410 -23.43 -22.11 -18.58
CA ARG A 410 -24.06 -22.03 -19.92
C ARG A 410 -24.94 -20.80 -20.16
N GLY A 411 -24.97 -19.82 -19.24
CA GLY A 411 -25.85 -18.65 -19.35
C GLY A 411 -27.33 -19.00 -19.38
N GLN A 412 -27.69 -20.21 -18.93
CA GLN A 412 -29.08 -20.68 -18.87
C GLN A 412 -29.83 -20.09 -17.68
N ASP A 413 -29.11 -19.46 -16.76
CA ASP A 413 -29.65 -18.50 -15.80
C ASP A 413 -29.66 -17.11 -16.46
N ALA A 414 -30.84 -16.48 -16.52
CA ALA A 414 -31.10 -15.29 -17.32
C ALA A 414 -30.03 -14.18 -17.17
N GLY A 415 -29.41 -13.78 -18.30
CA GLY A 415 -28.60 -12.55 -18.41
C GLY A 415 -27.08 -12.70 -18.28
N ARG A 416 -26.50 -13.91 -18.29
CA ARG A 416 -25.03 -14.10 -18.25
C ARG A 416 -24.41 -14.34 -19.64
N PRO A 417 -23.27 -13.69 -19.97
CA PRO A 417 -22.56 -13.92 -21.24
C PRO A 417 -21.94 -15.33 -21.33
N GLU A 418 -21.75 -15.82 -22.55
CA GLU A 418 -21.25 -17.19 -22.84
C GLU A 418 -19.78 -17.44 -22.46
N SER A 419 -18.98 -16.41 -22.13
CA SER A 419 -17.60 -16.61 -21.63
C SER A 419 -17.56 -16.72 -20.10
N GLN A 420 -17.25 -17.94 -19.65
CA GLN A 420 -17.47 -18.48 -18.29
C GLN A 420 -16.23 -18.39 -17.38
N ALA A 421 -15.39 -17.38 -17.56
CA ALA A 421 -14.25 -17.22 -16.69
C ALA A 421 -14.73 -16.74 -15.31
N GLU A 422 -14.13 -17.26 -14.24
CA GLU A 422 -14.48 -16.86 -12.88
C GLU A 422 -13.22 -16.62 -12.08
N LEU A 423 -13.33 -15.75 -11.08
CA LEU A 423 -12.34 -15.68 -10.01
C LEU A 423 -12.82 -16.54 -8.85
N HIS A 424 -11.95 -17.37 -8.31
CA HIS A 424 -12.24 -18.17 -7.13
C HIS A 424 -11.87 -17.38 -5.88
N ASP A 425 -12.81 -17.15 -4.98
CA ASP A 425 -12.53 -16.56 -3.68
C ASP A 425 -12.02 -17.66 -2.73
N PHE A 426 -10.72 -17.65 -2.43
CA PHE A 426 -10.11 -18.62 -1.53
C PHE A 426 -10.48 -18.41 -0.05
N GLU A 427 -11.17 -17.32 0.29
CA GLU A 427 -11.56 -17.08 1.68
C GLU A 427 -12.84 -17.85 2.07
N ASP A 428 -13.79 -17.95 1.15
CA ASP A 428 -15.06 -18.67 1.35
C ASP A 428 -15.30 -19.80 0.33
N ASP A 429 -14.29 -20.13 -0.49
CA ASP A 429 -14.34 -21.09 -1.59
C ASP A 429 -15.49 -20.80 -2.60
N GLY A 430 -15.91 -19.53 -2.69
CA GLY A 430 -16.94 -19.04 -3.61
C GLY A 430 -16.41 -18.59 -4.98
N PHE A 431 -17.29 -18.08 -5.83
CA PHE A 431 -16.93 -17.66 -7.20
C PHE A 431 -17.44 -16.25 -7.51
N VAL A 432 -16.61 -15.48 -8.22
CA VAL A 432 -16.95 -14.18 -8.77
C VAL A 432 -17.02 -14.31 -10.28
N ALA A 433 -18.24 -14.27 -10.83
CA ALA A 433 -18.47 -14.47 -12.25
C ALA A 433 -17.94 -13.30 -13.09
N GLN A 434 -17.45 -13.61 -14.30
CA GLN A 434 -17.18 -12.58 -15.30
C GLN A 434 -18.50 -11.94 -15.75
N ALA A 435 -18.61 -10.62 -15.53
CA ALA A 435 -19.73 -9.81 -15.96
C ALA A 435 -19.57 -9.31 -17.40
N GLY A 436 -18.32 -9.20 -17.88
CA GLY A 436 -18.04 -8.80 -19.26
C GLY A 436 -16.55 -8.89 -19.61
N ALA A 437 -16.26 -8.98 -20.91
CA ALA A 437 -14.92 -8.90 -21.45
C ALA A 437 -14.95 -8.19 -22.81
N LYS A 438 -14.11 -7.17 -23.00
CA LYS A 438 -14.02 -6.41 -24.25
C LYS A 438 -12.63 -5.80 -24.40
N ASP A 439 -12.08 -5.79 -25.61
CA ASP A 439 -10.83 -5.09 -25.96
C ASP A 439 -9.62 -5.38 -25.04
N GLY A 440 -9.50 -6.63 -24.57
CA GLY A 440 -8.40 -7.02 -23.66
C GLY A 440 -8.58 -6.54 -22.22
N PHE A 441 -9.82 -6.29 -21.80
CA PHE A 441 -10.23 -5.93 -20.44
C PHE A 441 -11.30 -6.91 -19.96
N GLU A 442 -11.25 -7.30 -18.69
CA GLU A 442 -12.22 -8.22 -18.07
C GLU A 442 -12.83 -7.60 -16.81
N VAL A 443 -14.13 -7.85 -16.62
CA VAL A 443 -14.92 -7.37 -15.47
C VAL A 443 -15.54 -8.56 -14.77
N TYR A 444 -15.45 -8.56 -13.45
CA TYR A 444 -15.98 -9.60 -12.57
C TYR A 444 -16.91 -8.97 -11.53
N GLY A 445 -17.97 -9.67 -11.15
CA GLY A 445 -18.77 -9.26 -10.00
C GLY A 445 -20.27 -9.45 -10.16
N PRO A 446 -21.05 -8.89 -9.22
CA PRO A 446 -20.59 -8.05 -8.10
C PRO A 446 -19.74 -8.82 -7.07
N LEU A 447 -18.69 -8.18 -6.55
CA LEU A 447 -17.83 -8.69 -5.46
C LEU A 447 -18.14 -7.97 -4.15
N PHE A 448 -18.56 -8.74 -3.14
CA PHE A 448 -18.75 -8.24 -1.79
C PHE A 448 -17.42 -8.17 -1.04
N LEU A 449 -17.09 -6.98 -0.52
CA LEU A 449 -15.97 -6.75 0.39
C LEU A 449 -16.49 -6.38 1.78
N PRO A 450 -16.13 -7.13 2.83
CA PRO A 450 -16.51 -6.79 4.20
C PRO A 450 -15.87 -5.46 4.64
N ALA A 451 -16.54 -4.74 5.54
CA ALA A 451 -15.92 -3.62 6.25
C ALA A 451 -14.69 -4.10 7.01
N ARG A 452 -13.63 -3.28 7.03
CA ARG A 452 -12.37 -3.58 7.73
C ARG A 452 -11.88 -5.02 7.49
N GLY A 453 -11.83 -5.41 6.22
CA GLY A 453 -11.52 -6.78 5.85
C GLY A 453 -10.94 -6.92 4.46
N TYR A 454 -10.72 -8.15 4.05
CA TYR A 454 -10.14 -8.46 2.76
C TYR A 454 -10.85 -9.63 2.08
N ARG A 455 -10.56 -9.85 0.79
CA ARG A 455 -10.86 -11.06 0.01
C ARG A 455 -9.60 -11.51 -0.73
N ILE A 456 -9.50 -12.81 -1.02
CA ILE A 456 -8.37 -13.40 -1.74
C ILE A 456 -8.89 -14.10 -2.99
N LEU A 457 -8.67 -13.50 -4.16
CA LEU A 457 -9.24 -13.98 -5.42
C LEU A 457 -8.19 -14.64 -6.30
N TYR A 458 -8.52 -15.78 -6.90
CA TYR A 458 -7.64 -16.55 -7.77
C TYR A 458 -8.16 -16.58 -9.21
N GLY A 459 -7.26 -16.39 -10.18
CA GLY A 459 -7.53 -16.59 -11.61
C GLY A 459 -6.35 -17.23 -12.33
N SER A 460 -6.57 -17.81 -13.51
CA SER A 460 -5.53 -18.50 -14.27
C SER A 460 -5.80 -18.51 -15.77
N GLY A 461 -4.76 -18.31 -16.57
CA GLY A 461 -4.81 -18.44 -18.03
C GLY A 461 -4.90 -19.88 -18.53
N ILE A 462 -4.74 -20.87 -17.64
CA ILE A 462 -4.96 -22.29 -17.95
C ILE A 462 -6.28 -22.74 -17.31
N PRO A 463 -7.11 -23.52 -18.02
CA PRO A 463 -8.23 -24.20 -17.40
C PRO A 463 -7.74 -25.01 -16.19
N THR A 464 -8.35 -24.80 -15.04
CA THR A 464 -8.03 -25.57 -13.85
C THR A 464 -8.16 -27.07 -14.16
N PRO A 465 -7.10 -27.90 -13.99
CA PRO A 465 -7.11 -29.28 -14.44
C PRO A 465 -8.18 -30.07 -13.68
N ARG A 466 -8.95 -30.88 -14.45
CA ARG A 466 -9.81 -31.93 -13.92
C ARG A 466 -8.89 -33.03 -13.37
N LYS A 467 -8.98 -33.31 -12.08
CA LYS A 467 -8.36 -34.53 -11.53
C LYS A 467 -9.23 -35.72 -11.87
#